data_AF-A0A2V9SSK2-F1
#
_entry.id   AF-A0A2V9SSK2-F1
#
_cell.length_a   1.000
_cell.length_b   1.000
_cell.length_c   1.000
_cell.angle_alpha   90.00
_cell.angle_beta   90.00
_cell.angle_gamma   90.00
#
_symmetry.space_group_name_H-M   'P 1'
#
loop_
_entity.id
_entity.type
_entity.pdbx_description
1 polymer ?
#
loop_
_entity_poly.entity_id
_entity_poly.type
_entity_poly.pdbx_seq_one_letter_code
_entity_poly.pdbx_strand_id
1 'polypeptide(L)'
;MPRNNVIFVGALALAGAFLLPAIAGAATGYELGANLLNFGALIAFMGVNAAAFVRYFVREEKKKLSNFFPPLLGFFICLILWWNLSTKARIVGALWMAVGIAVGAWKTRGFRGNLIDFELPPEES
;
A
#
# COMPACT_ATOMS: atom_id res chain seq x y z
N MET A 1 -26.26 5.97 1.14
CA MET A 1 -26.25 6.70 2.44
C MET A 1 -24.94 6.42 3.18
N PRO A 2 -23.97 7.35 3.17
CA PRO A 2 -22.63 7.12 3.74
C PRO A 2 -22.59 6.96 5.27
N ARG A 3 -23.63 7.43 6.00
CA ARG A 3 -23.73 7.36 7.48
C ARG A 3 -23.65 5.94 8.04
N ASN A 4 -24.32 4.97 7.43
CA ASN A 4 -24.33 3.58 7.92
C ASN A 4 -22.96 2.92 7.79
N ASN A 5 -22.20 3.22 6.72
CA ASN A 5 -20.84 2.70 6.55
C ASN A 5 -19.90 3.25 7.61
N VAL A 6 -20.00 4.53 7.96
CA VAL A 6 -19.15 5.15 9.00
C VAL A 6 -19.43 4.53 10.37
N ILE A 7 -20.70 4.36 10.74
CA ILE A 7 -21.08 3.74 12.02
C ILE A 7 -20.63 2.27 12.06
N PHE A 8 -20.76 1.55 10.94
CA PHE A 8 -20.31 0.15 10.86
C PHE A 8 -18.81 0.01 11.02
N VAL A 9 -18.02 0.82 10.31
CA VAL A 9 -16.54 0.83 10.44
C VAL A 9 -16.12 1.25 11.84
N GLY A 10 -16.78 2.25 12.43
CA GLY A 10 -16.52 2.70 13.80
C GLY A 10 -16.80 1.60 14.84
N ALA A 11 -17.95 0.90 14.74
CA ALA A 11 -18.29 -0.20 15.62
C ALA A 11 -17.31 -1.38 15.47
N LEU A 12 -16.93 -1.70 14.23
CA LEU A 12 -15.95 -2.76 13.94
C LEU A 12 -14.58 -2.42 14.53
N ALA A 13 -14.13 -1.16 14.40
CA ALA A 13 -12.87 -0.69 14.96
C ALA A 13 -12.89 -0.74 16.49
N LEU A 14 -13.99 -0.33 17.12
CA LEU A 14 -14.16 -0.37 18.58
C LEU A 14 -14.17 -1.82 19.08
N ALA A 15 -14.89 -2.71 18.42
CA ALA A 15 -14.88 -4.14 18.73
C ALA A 15 -13.49 -4.75 18.59
N GLY A 16 -12.77 -4.43 17.52
CA GLY A 16 -11.38 -4.87 17.30
C GLY A 16 -10.45 -4.41 18.42
N ALA A 17 -10.59 -3.15 18.87
CA ALA A 17 -9.76 -2.59 19.94
C ALA A 17 -9.91 -3.32 21.28
N PHE A 18 -11.11 -3.82 21.61
CA PHE A 18 -11.35 -4.57 22.86
C PHE A 18 -11.16 -6.08 22.71
N LEU A 19 -11.50 -6.67 21.55
CA LEU A 19 -11.41 -8.11 21.34
C LEU A 19 -9.98 -8.59 21.08
N LEU A 20 -9.21 -7.88 20.26
CA LEU A 20 -7.84 -8.31 19.90
C LEU A 20 -6.92 -8.48 21.13
N PRO A 21 -6.90 -7.55 22.11
CA PRO A 21 -6.13 -7.74 23.34
C PRO A 21 -6.62 -8.91 24.19
N ALA A 22 -7.94 -9.15 24.22
CA ALA A 22 -8.55 -10.20 25.03
C ALA A 22 -8.30 -11.61 24.48
N ILE A 23 -8.25 -11.78 23.15
CA ILE A 23 -8.08 -13.10 22.50
C ILE A 23 -6.62 -13.42 22.16
N ALA A 24 -5.82 -12.42 21.82
CA ALA A 24 -4.46 -12.62 21.29
C ALA A 24 -3.36 -12.16 22.25
N GLY A 25 -3.72 -11.55 23.39
CA GLY A 25 -2.79 -10.90 24.31
C GLY A 25 -2.47 -9.47 23.87
N ALA A 26 -2.53 -8.52 24.81
CA ALA A 26 -2.37 -7.09 24.55
C ALA A 26 -1.04 -6.72 23.86
N ALA A 27 0.04 -7.44 24.16
CA ALA A 27 1.36 -7.16 23.59
C ALA A 27 1.52 -7.67 22.15
N THR A 28 1.06 -8.88 21.87
CA THR A 28 1.26 -9.58 20.59
C THR A 28 0.36 -9.06 19.48
N GLY A 29 -0.90 -8.71 19.79
CA GLY A 29 -1.83 -8.16 18.81
C GLY A 29 -1.44 -6.76 18.34
N TYR A 30 -1.07 -5.88 19.26
CA TYR A 30 -0.68 -4.51 18.95
C TYR A 30 0.64 -4.46 18.14
N GLU A 31 1.66 -5.21 18.58
CA GLU A 31 2.93 -5.28 17.88
C GLU A 31 2.77 -5.86 16.46
N LEU A 32 1.96 -6.91 16.29
CA LEU A 32 1.66 -7.46 14.97
C LEU A 32 0.92 -6.45 14.09
N GLY A 33 -0.10 -5.77 14.64
CA GLY A 33 -0.86 -4.74 13.92
C GLY A 33 0.01 -3.57 13.46
N ALA A 34 0.89 -3.07 14.34
CA ALA A 34 1.85 -2.01 14.01
C ALA A 34 2.82 -2.46 12.91
N ASN A 35 3.35 -3.69 13.01
CA ASN A 35 4.21 -4.24 11.97
C ASN A 35 3.46 -4.46 10.63
N LEU A 36 2.17 -4.85 10.65
CA LEU A 36 1.37 -4.98 9.42
C LEU A 36 1.10 -3.63 8.75
N LEU A 37 0.85 -2.58 9.54
CA LEU A 37 0.76 -1.21 9.04
C LEU A 37 2.09 -0.77 8.39
N ASN A 38 3.21 -1.02 9.07
CA ASN A 38 4.54 -0.69 8.56
C ASN A 38 4.87 -1.47 7.27
N PHE A 39 4.52 -2.76 7.20
CA PHE A 39 4.65 -3.59 6.00
C PHE A 39 3.98 -2.93 4.79
N GLY A 40 2.71 -2.53 4.93
CA GLY A 40 1.96 -1.90 3.84
C GLY A 40 2.54 -0.54 3.44
N ALA A 41 2.91 0.30 4.42
CA ALA A 41 3.51 1.60 4.17
C ALA A 41 4.84 1.48 3.39
N LEU A 42 5.71 0.55 3.79
CA LEU A 42 6.99 0.32 3.12
C LEU A 42 6.81 -0.18 1.68
N ILE A 43 5.84 -1.08 1.43
CA ILE A 43 5.50 -1.53 0.08
C ILE A 43 5.01 -0.36 -0.79
N ALA A 44 4.15 0.50 -0.25
CA ALA A 44 3.66 1.68 -0.97
C ALA A 44 4.81 2.65 -1.31
N PHE A 45 5.69 2.95 -0.34
CA PHE A 45 6.85 3.81 -0.58
C PHE A 45 7.83 3.20 -1.58
N MET A 46 8.12 1.89 -1.49
CA MET A 46 8.91 1.19 -2.51
C MET A 46 8.27 1.34 -3.90
N GLY A 47 6.95 1.17 -4.01
CA GLY A 47 6.23 1.34 -5.28
C GLY A 47 6.33 2.75 -5.87
N VAL A 48 6.19 3.80 -5.05
CA VAL A 48 6.35 5.19 -5.50
C VAL A 48 7.79 5.48 -5.93
N ASN A 49 8.78 5.03 -5.15
CA ASN A 49 10.20 5.17 -5.51
C ASN A 49 10.54 4.43 -6.80
N ALA A 50 10.00 3.21 -6.99
CA ALA A 50 10.16 2.44 -8.23
C ALA A 50 9.48 3.13 -9.43
N ALA A 51 8.26 3.66 -9.26
CA ALA A 51 7.57 4.40 -10.31
C ALA A 51 8.32 5.68 -10.71
N ALA A 52 8.84 6.43 -9.73
CA ALA A 52 9.70 7.58 -9.97
C ALA A 52 10.97 7.16 -10.73
N PHE A 53 11.64 6.09 -10.29
CA PHE A 53 12.82 5.54 -10.97
C PHE A 53 12.51 5.17 -12.43
N VAL A 54 11.44 4.43 -12.70
CA VAL A 54 11.04 4.05 -14.07
C VAL A 54 10.76 5.28 -14.93
N ARG A 55 10.07 6.29 -14.39
CA ARG A 55 9.78 7.52 -15.12
C ARG A 55 11.06 8.28 -15.49
N TYR A 56 11.98 8.45 -14.54
CA TYR A 56 13.25 9.16 -14.78
C TYR A 56 14.26 8.36 -15.62
N PHE A 57 14.22 7.02 -15.57
CA PHE A 57 15.17 6.17 -16.30
C PHE A 57 14.73 5.88 -17.75
N VAL A 58 13.43 5.65 -17.99
CA VAL A 58 12.91 5.19 -19.30
C VAL A 58 12.42 6.34 -20.17
N ARG A 59 11.98 7.47 -19.60
CA ARG A 59 11.15 8.45 -20.32
C ARG A 59 11.71 9.87 -20.45
N GLU A 60 12.86 10.19 -19.85
CA GLU A 60 13.33 11.58 -19.78
C GLU A 60 14.69 11.79 -20.49
N GLU A 61 14.71 12.66 -21.51
CA GLU A 61 15.91 12.97 -22.32
C GLU A 61 16.97 13.80 -21.58
N LYS A 62 16.58 14.56 -20.54
CA LYS A 62 17.49 15.42 -19.74
C LYS A 62 17.78 14.80 -18.39
N LYS A 63 18.80 13.94 -18.34
CA LYS A 63 19.23 13.21 -17.13
C LYS A 63 19.90 14.14 -16.12
N LYS A 64 19.13 14.77 -15.23
CA LYS A 64 19.70 15.35 -13.99
C LYS A 64 19.95 14.22 -12.99
N LEU A 65 21.22 13.85 -12.79
CA LEU A 65 21.65 12.86 -11.79
C LEU A 65 21.11 13.15 -10.38
N SER A 66 20.86 14.43 -10.06
CA SER A 66 20.25 14.87 -8.79
C SER A 66 18.85 14.26 -8.53
N ASN A 67 18.08 13.95 -9.57
CA ASN A 67 16.74 13.34 -9.43
C ASN A 67 16.76 11.81 -9.45
N PHE A 68 17.93 11.19 -9.66
CA PHE A 68 18.05 9.74 -9.81
C PHE A 68 18.47 9.03 -8.51
N PHE A 69 19.44 9.61 -7.81
CA PHE A 69 19.93 9.06 -6.54
C PHE A 69 18.88 9.00 -5.41
N PRO A 70 18.06 10.06 -5.17
CA PRO A 70 17.08 10.03 -4.08
C PRO A 70 16.05 8.89 -4.18
N PRO A 71 15.38 8.65 -5.31
CA PRO A 71 14.39 7.56 -5.40
C PRO A 71 15.04 6.17 -5.29
N LEU A 72 16.26 6.01 -5.81
CA LEU A 72 16.99 4.74 -5.70
C LEU A 72 17.38 4.45 -4.23
N LEU A 73 17.95 5.44 -3.54
CA LEU A 73 18.26 5.33 -2.11
C LEU A 73 17.00 5.10 -1.27
N GLY A 74 15.92 5.82 -1.57
CA GLY A 74 14.63 5.65 -0.90
C GLY A 74 14.10 4.22 -1.05
N PHE A 75 14.19 3.64 -2.25
CA PHE A 75 13.81 2.25 -2.49
C PHE A 75 14.66 1.27 -1.65
N PHE A 76 15.99 1.41 -1.66
CA PHE A 76 16.88 0.53 -0.90
C PHE A 76 16.68 0.65 0.62
N ILE A 77 16.50 1.87 1.14
CA ILE A 77 16.21 2.09 2.56
C ILE A 77 14.89 1.41 2.94
N CYS A 78 13.84 1.60 2.15
CA CYS A 78 12.56 0.94 2.40
C CYS A 78 12.67 -0.58 2.32
N LEU A 79 13.47 -1.12 1.41
CA LEU A 79 13.71 -2.55 1.25
C LEU A 79 14.44 -3.14 2.47
N ILE A 80 15.46 -2.45 2.98
CA ILE A 80 16.19 -2.88 4.19
C ILE A 80 15.27 -2.84 5.42
N LEU A 81 14.50 -1.76 5.60
CA LEU A 81 13.52 -1.68 6.70
C LEU A 81 12.47 -2.79 6.59
N TRP A 82 12.01 -3.08 5.37
CA TRP A 82 11.03 -4.13 5.14
C TRP A 82 11.61 -5.52 5.47
N TRP A 83 12.90 -5.75 5.19
CA TRP A 83 13.58 -6.99 5.57
C TRP A 83 13.78 -7.13 7.08
N ASN A 84 14.01 -6.01 7.77
CA ASN A 84 14.17 -5.96 9.22
C ASN A 84 12.85 -6.24 9.98
N LEU A 85 11.71 -6.13 9.30
CA LEU A 85 10.40 -6.35 9.88
C LEU A 85 10.19 -7.78 10.39
N SER A 86 9.41 -7.91 11.47
CA SER A 86 9.07 -9.20 12.08
C SER A 86 8.60 -10.22 11.04
N THR A 87 9.20 -11.41 11.06
CA THR A 87 8.89 -12.50 10.10
C THR A 87 7.40 -12.84 10.09
N LYS A 88 6.72 -12.75 11.25
CA LYS A 88 5.28 -12.96 11.37
C LYS A 88 4.49 -11.94 10.53
N ALA A 89 4.86 -10.66 10.63
CA ALA A 89 4.19 -9.59 9.89
C ALA A 89 4.43 -9.69 8.39
N ARG A 90 5.64 -10.08 7.97
CA ARG A 90 5.94 -10.32 6.55
C ARG A 90 5.10 -11.45 5.96
N ILE A 91 4.97 -12.57 6.65
CA ILE A 91 4.19 -13.73 6.17
C ILE A 91 2.69 -13.41 6.16
N VAL A 92 2.15 -12.91 7.28
CA VAL A 92 0.72 -12.57 7.40
C VAL A 92 0.35 -11.46 6.42
N GLY A 93 1.20 -10.43 6.31
CA GLY A 93 1.03 -9.32 5.38
C GLY A 93 1.06 -9.79 3.92
N ALA A 94 2.01 -10.66 3.54
CA ALA A 94 2.10 -11.20 2.18
C ALA A 94 0.91 -12.10 1.82
N LEU A 95 0.49 -12.98 2.73
CA LEU A 95 -0.71 -13.80 2.54
C LEU A 95 -1.96 -12.96 2.37
N TRP A 96 -2.15 -11.96 3.25
CA TRP A 96 -3.28 -11.05 3.17
C TRP A 96 -3.27 -10.24 1.86
N MET A 97 -2.11 -9.73 1.46
CA MET A 97 -1.95 -9.01 0.19
C MET A 97 -2.28 -9.91 -1.01
N ALA A 98 -1.83 -11.17 -1.00
CA ALA A 98 -2.15 -12.13 -2.05
C ALA A 98 -3.66 -12.39 -2.16
N VAL A 99 -4.35 -12.56 -1.03
CA VAL A 99 -5.82 -12.68 -0.99
C VAL A 99 -6.48 -11.42 -1.52
N GLY A 100 -6.03 -10.24 -1.09
CA GLY A 100 -6.56 -8.95 -1.56
C GLY A 100 -6.40 -8.77 -3.07
N ILE A 101 -5.24 -9.11 -3.62
CA ILE A 101 -4.99 -9.09 -5.07
C ILE A 101 -5.87 -10.11 -5.79
N ALA A 102 -6.01 -11.33 -5.27
CA ALA A 102 -6.85 -12.36 -5.87
C ALA A 102 -8.34 -11.94 -5.91
N VAL A 103 -8.88 -11.45 -4.79
CA VAL A 103 -10.25 -10.93 -4.71
C VAL A 103 -10.42 -9.71 -5.61
N GLY A 104 -9.44 -8.80 -5.63
CA GLY A 104 -9.43 -7.63 -6.51
C GLY A 104 -9.46 -8.03 -7.99
N ALA A 105 -8.62 -8.97 -8.39
CA ALA A 105 -8.56 -9.52 -9.74
C ALA A 105 -9.87 -10.22 -10.12
N TRP A 106 -10.47 -11.00 -9.21
CA TRP A 106 -11.76 -11.65 -9.43
C TRP A 106 -12.89 -10.62 -9.62
N LYS A 107 -12.96 -9.61 -8.74
CA LYS A 107 -14.01 -8.58 -8.79
C LYS A 107 -13.87 -7.65 -10.00
N THR A 108 -12.64 -7.37 -10.43
CA THR A 108 -12.36 -6.49 -11.58
C THR A 108 -12.20 -7.23 -12.90
N ARG A 109 -12.45 -8.56 -12.94
CA ARG A 109 -12.22 -9.42 -14.11
C ARG A 109 -10.83 -9.21 -14.73
N GLY A 110 -9.79 -9.13 -13.89
CA GLY A 110 -8.41 -8.92 -14.30
C GLY A 110 -8.02 -7.46 -14.52
N PHE A 111 -8.48 -6.54 -13.66
CA PHE A 111 -8.13 -5.12 -13.71
C PHE A 111 -8.45 -4.41 -15.04
N ARG A 112 -9.42 -4.95 -15.80
CA ARG A 112 -9.90 -4.40 -17.08
C ARG A 112 -10.97 -3.33 -16.93
N GLY A 113 -11.06 -2.70 -15.75
CA GLY A 113 -11.96 -1.56 -15.57
C GLY A 113 -11.50 -0.42 -16.48
N ASN A 114 -12.36 -0.02 -17.41
CA ASN A 114 -12.09 1.10 -18.32
C ASN A 114 -11.55 2.29 -17.51
N LEU A 115 -10.37 2.77 -17.89
CA LEU A 115 -9.93 4.11 -17.52
C LEU A 115 -11.06 5.03 -17.95
N ILE A 116 -11.74 5.64 -16.98
CA ILE A 116 -12.75 6.66 -17.24
C ILE A 116 -12.01 7.68 -18.10
N ASP A 117 -12.40 7.76 -19.37
CA ASP A 117 -11.83 8.70 -20.32
C ASP A 117 -12.24 10.06 -19.78
N PHE A 118 -11.28 10.72 -19.14
CA PHE A 118 -11.44 12.11 -18.75
C PHE A 118 -11.44 12.86 -20.07
N GLU A 119 -12.62 13.06 -20.63
CA GLU A 119 -12.88 13.89 -21.81
C GLU A 119 -12.30 15.27 -21.50
N LEU A 120 -11.06 15.50 -21.95
CA LEU A 120 -10.38 16.77 -21.81
C LEU A 120 -11.15 17.76 -22.70
N PRO A 121 -11.65 18.89 -22.16
CA PRO A 121 -12.36 19.86 -22.98
C PRO A 121 -11.43 20.32 -24.12
N PRO A 122 -11.94 20.45 -25.35
CA PRO A 122 -11.15 20.90 -26.48
C PRO A 122 -10.52 22.25 -26.16
N GLU A 123 -9.20 22.37 -26.30
CA GLU A 123 -8.54 23.66 -26.21
C GLU A 123 -9.00 24.51 -27.39
N GLU A 124 -9.83 25.51 -27.08
CA GLU A 124 -10.31 26.49 -28.04
C GLU A 124 -9.13 27.42 -28.36
N SER A 125 -8.50 27.16 -29.51
CA SER A 125 -7.42 27.94 -30.12
C SER A 125 -7.85 29.34 -30.54
#